data_AF-A0A4P6P5Z9-F1
#
_entry.id   AF-A0A4P6P5Z9-F1
#
_cell.length_a   1.000
_cell.length_b   1.000
_cell.length_c   1.000
_cell.angle_alpha   90.00
_cell.angle_beta   90.00
_cell.angle_gamma   90.00
#
_symmetry.space_group_name_H-M   'P 1'
#
loop_
_entity.id
_entity.type
_entity.pdbx_description
1 polymer ?
#
loop_
_entity_poly.entity_id
_entity_poly.type
_entity_poly.pdbx_seq_one_letter_code
_entity_poly.pdbx_strand_id
1 'polypeptide(L)'
;MKEQAAVKNAINAFYKGAGLNLQFSGTVTPRVAEVFGKMVFETQKCTSALNWVPRPAGGKATISWVARNFTQRILSQLSDKQSLTCAKVVIRNFRTDLQMASMGQ
;
A
#
# COMPACT_ATOMS: atom_id res chain seq x y z
N MET A 1 5.63 -17.51 -1.50
CA MET A 1 5.73 -17.28 -0.04
C MET A 1 6.50 -16.02 0.34
N LYS A 2 7.77 -15.83 -0.06
CA LYS A 2 8.55 -14.62 0.29
C LYS A 2 7.94 -13.30 -0.22
N GLU A 3 7.44 -13.27 -1.45
CA GLU A 3 6.86 -12.04 -2.02
C GLU A 3 5.51 -11.68 -1.38
N GLN A 4 4.65 -12.65 -1.09
CA GLN A 4 3.39 -12.40 -0.38
C GLN A 4 3.64 -11.82 1.02
N ALA A 5 4.65 -12.33 1.74
CA ALA A 5 5.07 -11.76 3.01
C ALA A 5 5.56 -10.31 2.83
N ALA A 6 6.31 -10.01 1.76
CA ALA A 6 6.74 -8.66 1.44
C ALA A 6 5.56 -7.71 1.18
N VAL A 7 4.53 -8.15 0.44
CA VAL A 7 3.29 -7.38 0.24
C VAL A 7 2.57 -7.12 1.56
N LYS A 8 2.41 -8.15 2.39
CA LYS A 8 1.80 -8.01 3.73
C LYS A 8 2.57 -7.00 4.59
N ASN A 9 3.90 -7.08 4.57
CA ASN A 9 4.76 -6.13 5.27
C ASN A 9 4.65 -4.71 4.72
N ALA A 10 4.54 -4.56 3.40
CA ALA A 10 4.33 -3.26 2.75
C ALA A 10 3.01 -2.62 3.16
N ILE A 11 1.91 -3.38 3.18
CA ILE A 11 0.59 -2.89 3.62
C ILE A 11 0.65 -2.47 5.09
N ASN A 12 1.22 -3.30 5.96
CA ASN A 12 1.36 -2.98 7.39
C ASN A 12 2.26 -1.77 7.62
N ALA A 13 3.36 -1.64 6.87
CA ALA A 13 4.23 -0.47 6.92
C ALA A 13 3.49 0.80 6.47
N PHE A 14 2.62 0.70 5.45
CA PHE A 14 1.79 1.81 5.01
C PHE A 14 0.79 2.25 6.08
N TYR A 15 0.13 1.30 6.77
CA TYR A 15 -0.74 1.60 7.91
C TYR A 15 -0.02 2.28 9.05
N LYS A 16 1.15 1.74 9.44
CA LYS A 16 2.00 2.33 10.47
C LYS A 16 2.49 3.72 10.07
N GLY A 17 2.91 3.89 8.82
CA GLY A 17 3.33 5.17 8.26
C GLY A 17 2.21 6.21 8.25
N ALA A 18 0.95 5.80 8.10
CA ALA A 18 -0.22 6.66 8.25
C ALA A 18 -0.59 6.94 9.73
N GLY A 19 0.17 6.42 10.70
CA GLY A 19 -0.13 6.54 12.12
C GLY A 19 -1.36 5.76 12.55
N LEU A 20 -1.70 4.67 11.87
CA LEU A 20 -2.82 3.80 12.20
C LEU A 20 -2.33 2.50 12.82
N ASN A 21 -2.94 2.09 13.93
CA ASN A 21 -2.71 0.79 14.55
C ASN A 21 -3.57 -0.28 13.87
N LEU A 22 -3.25 -0.61 12.61
CA LEU A 22 -3.94 -1.60 11.80
C LEU A 22 -2.97 -2.70 11.37
N GLN A 23 -3.51 -3.90 11.20
CA GLN A 23 -2.77 -5.04 10.66
C GLN A 23 -3.59 -5.74 9.58
N PHE A 24 -2.98 -5.95 8.42
CA PHE A 24 -3.56 -6.76 7.36
C PHE A 24 -3.53 -8.23 7.76
N SER A 25 -4.69 -8.88 7.77
CA SER A 25 -4.87 -10.28 8.17
C SER A 25 -5.31 -11.21 7.03
N GLY A 26 -5.69 -10.66 5.86
CA GLY A 26 -6.20 -11.45 4.74
C GLY A 26 -5.13 -12.15 3.90
N THR A 27 -5.57 -12.92 2.90
CA THR A 27 -4.68 -13.61 1.96
C THR A 27 -4.16 -12.63 0.91
N VAL A 28 -2.86 -12.66 0.64
CA VAL A 28 -2.27 -11.85 -0.43
C VAL A 28 -2.55 -12.50 -1.78
N THR A 29 -3.50 -11.91 -2.51
CA THR A 29 -3.85 -12.28 -3.88
C THR A 29 -3.25 -11.28 -4.88
N PRO A 30 -3.21 -11.58 -6.19
CA PRO A 30 -2.88 -10.57 -7.21
C PRO A 30 -3.74 -9.32 -7.10
N ARG A 31 -5.03 -9.48 -6.76
CA ARG A 31 -5.97 -8.38 -6.57
C ARG A 31 -5.58 -7.48 -5.40
N VAL A 32 -5.07 -8.05 -4.30
CA VAL A 32 -4.55 -7.27 -3.17
C VAL A 32 -3.39 -6.38 -3.62
N ALA A 33 -2.47 -6.89 -4.43
CA ALA A 33 -1.36 -6.08 -4.95
C ALA A 33 -1.88 -4.95 -5.87
N GLU A 34 -2.88 -5.23 -6.71
CA GLU A 34 -3.50 -4.20 -7.55
C GLU A 34 -4.15 -3.08 -6.73
N VAL A 35 -4.97 -3.44 -5.73
CA VAL A 35 -5.65 -2.48 -4.86
C VAL A 35 -4.63 -1.68 -4.06
N PHE A 36 -3.62 -2.35 -3.49
CA PHE A 36 -2.57 -1.67 -2.74
C PHE A 36 -1.76 -0.70 -3.63
N GLY A 37 -1.45 -1.08 -4.87
CA GLY A 37 -0.84 -0.16 -5.83
C GLY A 37 -1.70 1.07 -6.11
N LYS A 38 -3.03 0.92 -6.24
CA LYS A 38 -3.94 2.06 -6.38
C LYS A 38 -3.90 2.97 -5.15
N MET A 39 -3.93 2.41 -3.95
CA MET A 39 -3.81 3.19 -2.71
C MET A 39 -2.57 4.08 -2.72
N VAL A 40 -1.44 3.53 -3.14
CA VAL A 40 -0.18 4.27 -3.26
C VAL A 40 -0.32 5.42 -4.26
N PHE A 41 -0.85 5.17 -5.44
CA PHE A 41 -0.98 6.20 -6.47
C PHE A 41 -1.99 7.29 -6.08
N GLU A 42 -3.08 6.93 -5.40
CA GLU A 42 -3.99 7.92 -4.82
C GLU A 42 -3.29 8.77 -3.75
N THR A 43 -2.41 8.15 -2.95
CA THR A 43 -1.61 8.87 -1.95
C THR A 43 -0.56 9.78 -2.61
N GLN A 44 0.01 9.41 -3.77
CA GLN A 44 0.91 10.30 -4.53
C GLN A 44 0.24 11.59 -5.02
N LYS A 45 -1.09 11.59 -5.20
CA LYS A 45 -1.81 12.79 -5.70
C LYS A 45 -1.87 13.93 -4.68
N CYS A 46 -1.63 13.63 -3.41
CA CYS A 46 -1.84 14.56 -2.29
C CYS A 46 -0.60 14.69 -1.39
N THR A 47 0.45 13.91 -1.63
CA THR A 47 1.74 14.03 -0.96
C THR A 47 2.89 13.62 -1.85
N SER A 48 4.01 14.34 -1.73
CA SER A 48 5.29 14.03 -2.38
C SER A 48 6.04 12.86 -1.73
N ALA A 49 5.63 12.42 -0.54
CA ALA A 49 6.26 11.36 0.26
C ALA A 49 6.40 10.01 -0.47
N LEU A 50 5.59 9.78 -1.50
CA LEU A 50 5.61 8.53 -2.28
C LEU A 50 6.01 8.74 -3.74
N ASN A 51 6.46 9.94 -4.15
CA ASN A 51 6.80 10.22 -5.55
C ASN A 51 7.95 9.37 -6.10
N TRP A 52 8.81 8.84 -5.22
CA TRP A 52 9.88 7.94 -5.59
C TRP A 52 9.39 6.54 -6.00
N VAL A 53 8.15 6.18 -5.66
CA VAL A 53 7.57 4.89 -6.04
C VAL A 53 7.26 4.93 -7.55
N PRO A 54 7.88 4.05 -8.36
CA PRO A 54 7.69 4.08 -9.81
C PRO A 54 6.27 3.68 -10.20
N ARG A 55 5.91 3.86 -11.48
CA ARG A 55 4.71 3.23 -12.05
C ARG A 55 5.06 1.81 -12.52
N PRO A 56 4.18 0.80 -12.34
CA PRO A 56 4.38 -0.54 -12.88
C PRO A 56 4.31 -0.53 -14.40
N ALA A 57 5.20 -1.30 -15.06
CA ALA A 57 5.34 -1.34 -16.52
C ALA A 57 4.07 -1.81 -17.28
N GLY A 58 3.12 -2.44 -16.60
CA GLY A 58 1.83 -2.87 -17.16
C GLY A 58 0.61 -2.12 -16.61
N GLY A 59 0.81 -0.95 -15.99
CA GLY A 59 -0.27 -0.11 -15.43
C GLY A 59 -0.89 -0.63 -14.13
N LYS A 60 -0.72 -1.91 -13.79
CA LYS A 60 -1.20 -2.52 -12.54
C LYS A 60 -0.06 -3.04 -11.69
N ALA A 61 -0.18 -2.85 -10.38
CA ALA A 61 0.77 -3.38 -9.40
C ALA A 61 0.58 -4.90 -9.25
N THR A 62 1.66 -5.65 -9.46
CA THR A 62 1.71 -7.10 -9.21
C THR A 62 2.35 -7.40 -7.86
N ILE A 63 2.19 -8.62 -7.36
CA ILE A 63 2.84 -9.06 -6.11
C ILE A 63 4.35 -8.83 -6.18
N SER A 64 5.00 -9.25 -7.26
CA SER A 64 6.45 -9.06 -7.45
C SER A 64 6.83 -7.58 -7.59
N TRP A 65 5.98 -6.77 -8.23
CA TRP A 65 6.22 -5.33 -8.33
C TRP A 65 6.17 -4.65 -6.95
N VAL A 66 5.16 -4.96 -6.14
CA VAL A 66 5.07 -4.45 -4.76
C VAL A 66 6.26 -4.95 -3.95
N ALA A 67 6.56 -6.25 -3.98
CA ALA A 67 7.68 -6.83 -3.22
C ALA A 67 9.05 -6.20 -3.57
N ARG A 68 9.25 -5.78 -4.83
CA ARG A 68 10.49 -5.15 -5.28
C ARG A 68 10.57 -3.66 -4.96
N ASN A 69 9.44 -2.94 -5.03
CA ASN A 69 9.43 -1.47 -4.94
C ASN A 69 8.98 -0.94 -3.57
N PHE A 70 8.25 -1.74 -2.79
CA PHE A 70 7.79 -1.37 -1.46
C PHE A 70 8.70 -1.95 -0.39
N THR A 71 9.59 -1.11 0.13
CA THR A 71 10.45 -1.44 1.27
C THR A 71 9.99 -0.72 2.53
N GLN A 72 10.55 -1.10 3.68
CA GLN A 72 10.31 -0.43 4.97
C GLN A 72 10.64 1.07 4.95
N ARG A 73 11.34 1.60 3.93
CA ARG A 73 11.65 3.03 3.77
C ARG A 73 10.42 3.94 3.60
N ILE A 74 9.24 3.39 3.32
CA ILE A 74 7.97 4.14 3.31
C ILE A 74 7.68 4.79 4.67
N LEU A 75 8.16 4.16 5.75
CA LEU A 75 7.96 4.62 7.13
C LEU A 75 8.59 5.99 7.42
N SER A 76 9.70 6.34 6.76
CA SER A 76 10.40 7.60 7.03
C SER A 76 9.89 8.77 6.20
N GLN A 77 8.98 8.53 5.24
CA GLN A 77 8.54 9.57 4.30
C GLN A 77 7.12 10.08 4.59
N LEU A 78 6.28 9.30 5.28
CA LEU A 78 4.94 9.73 5.72
C LEU A 78 4.97 10.51 7.05
N SER A 79 6.03 11.28 7.33
CA SER A 79 6.20 12.01 8.59
C SER A 79 5.46 13.34 8.66
N ASP A 80 5.17 13.96 7.51
CA ASP A 80 4.49 15.26 7.48
C ASP A 80 2.98 15.12 7.73
N LYS A 81 2.40 16.07 8.49
CA LYS A 81 0.97 16.05 8.87
C LYS A 81 0.02 15.92 7.67
N GLN A 82 0.36 16.53 6.53
CA GLN A 82 -0.44 16.44 5.30
C GLN A 82 -0.39 15.03 4.69
N SER A 83 0.80 14.43 4.63
CA SER A 83 1.04 13.06 4.17
C SER A 83 0.27 12.04 5.01
N LEU A 84 0.26 12.23 6.34
CA LEU A 84 -0.50 11.41 7.29
C LEU A 84 -2.01 11.48 7.02
N THR A 85 -2.57 12.68 6.91
CA THR A 85 -4.00 12.86 6.66
C THR A 85 -4.41 12.22 5.34
N CYS A 86 -3.62 12.41 4.29
CA CYS A 86 -3.97 11.82 3.01
C CYS A 86 -3.89 10.28 3.02
N ALA A 87 -2.82 9.71 3.58
CA ALA A 87 -2.70 8.27 3.70
C ALA A 87 -3.89 7.68 4.50
N LYS A 88 -4.33 8.34 5.58
CA LYS A 88 -5.53 7.93 6.34
C LYS A 88 -6.81 7.94 5.50
N VAL A 89 -7.02 8.99 4.70
CA VAL A 89 -8.19 9.09 3.80
C VAL A 89 -8.16 7.96 2.76
N VAL A 90 -7.01 7.72 2.14
CA VAL A 90 -6.85 6.61 1.18
C VAL A 90 -7.13 5.26 1.85
N ILE A 91 -6.56 5.00 3.02
CA ILE A 91 -6.80 3.74 3.76
C ILE A 91 -8.29 3.57 4.04
N ARG A 92 -8.99 4.63 4.45
CA ARG A 92 -10.43 4.60 4.69
C ARG A 92 -11.20 4.26 3.41
N ASN A 93 -10.87 4.90 2.29
CA ASN A 93 -11.59 4.73 1.02
C ASN A 93 -11.40 3.34 0.42
N PHE A 94 -10.22 2.74 0.57
CA PHE A 94 -9.88 1.44 -0.02
C PHE A 94 -10.00 0.26 0.95
N ARG A 95 -10.42 0.48 2.20
CA ARG A 95 -10.51 -0.58 3.22
C ARG A 95 -11.37 -1.75 2.75
N THR A 96 -12.56 -1.46 2.23
CA THR A 96 -13.50 -2.48 1.75
C THR A 96 -12.93 -3.22 0.53
N ASP A 97 -12.35 -2.49 -0.42
CA ASP A 97 -11.74 -3.08 -1.62
C ASP A 97 -10.59 -4.02 -1.28
N LEU A 98 -9.72 -3.63 -0.34
CA LEU A 98 -8.60 -4.44 0.09
C LEU A 98 -9.07 -5.68 0.84
N GLN A 99 -10.14 -5.56 1.65
CA GLN A 99 -10.75 -6.68 2.34
C GLN A 99 -11.35 -7.67 1.33
N MET A 100 -12.16 -7.22 0.38
CA MET A 100 -12.74 -8.06 -0.68
C MET A 100 -11.64 -8.73 -1.51
N ALA A 101 -10.60 -7.99 -1.90
CA ALA A 101 -9.46 -8.54 -2.64
C ALA A 101 -8.74 -9.66 -1.87
N SER A 102 -8.77 -9.62 -0.54
CA SER A 102 -8.10 -10.59 0.33
C SER A 102 -8.92 -11.84 0.64
N MET A 103 -10.20 -11.87 0.24
CA MET A 103 -11.12 -13.00 0.45
C MET A 103 -10.99 -14.12 -0.59
N GLY A 104 -10.13 -13.98 -1.60
CA GLY A 104 -9.76 -15.07 -2.51
C GLY A 104 -10.80 -15.44 -3.57
N GLN A 105 -11.53 -14.45 -4.10
CA GLN A 105 -12.30 -14.64 -5.34
C GLN A 105 -11.40 -14.65 -6.57
#